data_AF-A0A956L753-F1
#
_entry.id   AF-A0A956L753-F1
#
_cell.length_a   1.000
_cell.length_b   1.000
_cell.length_c   1.000
_cell.angle_alpha   90.00
_cell.angle_beta   90.00
_cell.angle_gamma   90.00
#
_symmetry.space_group_name_H-M   'P 1'
#
loop_
_entity.id
_entity.type
_entity.pdbx_description
1 polymer ?
#
loop_
_entity_poly.entity_id
_entity_poly.type
_entity_poly.pdbx_seq_one_letter_code
_entity_poly.pdbx_strand_id
1 'polypeptide(L)'
;MRGRIDGLTSAILVFPLFLIYQLGILGGRGQNGVDFVTRALIQVSARDLTNYLVVLAGMLVAYAAIVILLRRTGRFCAGAFLPMLLESTFYALVMGSIIVFVIGQFARVVPGLSIGGAGAVDVVVISAGAGFHEELIFRVILMGGLAWLLTGLTGPKRAWLAAIVLSSLVFSLAHHLGPMGEPFAFAAFVYRTLAGVFFAIVYHVRGFAVAAWTHALYDVYVLSLSGG
;
A
#
# COMPACT_ATOMS: atom_id res chain seq x y z
N MET A 1 5.43 -22.62 0.22
CA MET A 1 4.37 -21.94 -0.56
C MET A 1 4.85 -21.83 -2.00
N ARG A 2 4.36 -22.69 -2.91
CA ARG A 2 4.72 -22.60 -4.34
C ARG A 2 4.12 -21.29 -4.90
N GLY A 3 4.91 -20.44 -5.53
CA GLY A 3 4.45 -19.22 -6.21
C GLY A 3 4.57 -17.89 -5.44
N ARG A 4 4.97 -17.89 -4.17
CA ARG A 4 5.26 -16.64 -3.44
C ARG A 4 6.52 -16.00 -4.00
N ILE A 5 6.45 -14.72 -4.35
CA ILE A 5 7.61 -13.96 -4.82
C ILE A 5 8.56 -13.75 -3.63
N ASP A 6 9.84 -14.06 -3.81
CA ASP A 6 10.85 -13.92 -2.76
C ASP A 6 11.11 -12.45 -2.40
N GLY A 7 11.80 -12.23 -1.27
CA GLY A 7 12.06 -10.88 -0.76
C GLY A 7 12.86 -10.00 -1.71
N LEU A 8 13.91 -10.54 -2.35
CA LEU A 8 14.76 -9.77 -3.27
C LEU A 8 13.97 -9.40 -4.53
N THR A 9 13.32 -10.38 -5.16
CA THR A 9 12.49 -10.10 -6.34
C THR A 9 11.38 -9.12 -5.99
N SER A 10 10.70 -9.28 -4.84
CA SER A 10 9.67 -8.32 -4.41
C SER A 10 10.23 -6.91 -4.24
N ALA A 11 11.38 -6.75 -3.59
CA ALA A 11 12.02 -5.44 -3.42
C ALA A 11 12.40 -4.82 -4.77
N ILE A 12 12.84 -5.60 -5.75
CA ILE A 12 13.16 -5.02 -7.06
C ILE A 12 11.88 -4.65 -7.82
N LEU A 13 10.88 -5.52 -7.82
CA LEU A 13 9.65 -5.33 -8.61
C LEU A 13 8.71 -4.24 -8.05
N VAL A 14 8.82 -3.88 -6.78
CA VAL A 14 8.03 -2.80 -6.17
C VAL A 14 8.68 -1.42 -6.34
N PHE A 15 9.99 -1.37 -6.65
CA PHE A 15 10.74 -0.12 -6.79
C PHE A 15 10.13 0.87 -7.80
N PRO A 16 9.52 0.46 -8.92
CA PRO A 16 8.84 1.40 -9.81
C PRO A 16 7.72 2.21 -9.14
N LEU A 17 6.97 1.64 -8.19
CA LEU A 17 5.94 2.38 -7.45
C LEU A 17 6.57 3.48 -6.58
N PHE A 18 7.66 3.15 -5.89
CA PHE A 18 8.45 4.14 -5.15
C PHE A 18 8.91 5.27 -6.07
N LEU A 19 9.50 4.96 -7.23
CA LEU A 19 9.95 5.97 -8.17
C LEU A 19 8.82 6.86 -8.69
N ILE A 20 7.70 6.28 -9.13
CA ILE A 20 6.53 7.00 -9.63
C ILE A 20 6.07 8.02 -8.60
N TYR A 21 5.94 7.58 -7.35
CA TYR A 21 5.52 8.44 -6.26
C TYR A 21 6.53 9.56 -5.98
N GLN A 22 7.82 9.25 -5.80
CA GLN A 22 8.83 10.26 -5.44
C GLN A 22 9.04 11.30 -6.55
N LEU A 23 9.00 10.88 -7.82
CA LEU A 23 9.05 11.79 -8.97
C LEU A 23 7.77 12.64 -9.07
N GLY A 24 6.62 12.06 -8.74
CA GLY A 24 5.36 12.78 -8.64
C GLY A 24 5.43 13.92 -7.64
N ILE A 25 5.88 13.64 -6.41
CA ILE A 25 6.04 14.66 -5.35
C ILE A 25 7.03 15.76 -5.77
N LEU A 26 8.18 15.39 -6.36
CA LEU A 26 9.15 16.36 -6.89
C LEU A 26 8.58 17.24 -8.01
N GLY A 27 7.70 16.69 -8.83
CA GLY A 27 6.97 17.42 -9.88
C GLY A 27 5.79 18.24 -9.37
N GLY A 28 5.60 18.35 -8.06
CA GLY A 28 4.47 19.07 -7.45
C GLY A 28 3.13 18.32 -7.53
N ARG A 29 3.13 17.06 -7.95
CA ARG A 29 1.94 16.20 -8.04
C ARG A 29 1.70 15.46 -6.73
N GLY A 30 0.47 15.01 -6.50
CA GLY A 30 0.13 14.22 -5.31
C GLY A 30 0.18 14.96 -3.97
N GLN A 31 0.51 16.26 -3.93
CA GLN A 31 0.50 17.08 -2.71
C GLN A 31 -0.92 17.27 -2.12
N ASN A 32 -1.94 17.11 -2.96
CA ASN A 32 -3.34 17.10 -2.55
C ASN A 32 -3.81 15.71 -2.08
N GLY A 33 -2.92 14.71 -2.11
CA GLY A 33 -3.20 13.37 -1.61
C GLY A 33 -3.46 13.36 -0.10
N VAL A 34 -4.33 12.43 0.30
CA VAL A 34 -4.69 12.18 1.70
C VAL A 34 -3.64 11.30 2.39
N ASP A 35 -2.66 10.76 1.65
CA ASP A 35 -1.74 9.79 2.23
C ASP A 35 -0.84 10.44 3.29
N PHE A 36 -0.72 9.73 4.41
CA PHE A 36 0.00 10.20 5.60
C PHE A 36 1.51 10.30 5.37
N VAL A 37 2.05 9.59 4.38
CA VAL A 37 3.49 9.48 4.14
C VAL A 37 4.01 10.67 3.38
N THR A 38 3.31 11.13 2.33
CA THR A 38 3.63 12.34 1.57
C THR A 38 3.76 13.51 2.52
N ARG A 39 2.80 13.66 3.43
CA ARG A 39 2.77 14.77 4.39
C ARG A 39 3.85 14.64 5.44
N ALA A 40 4.06 13.45 6.02
CA ALA A 40 5.14 13.24 6.97
C ALA A 40 6.51 13.58 6.32
N LEU A 41 6.74 13.17 5.08
CA LEU A 41 7.96 13.48 4.34
C LEU A 41 8.11 14.99 4.10
N ILE A 42 7.06 15.67 3.61
CA ILE A 42 7.08 17.12 3.38
C ILE A 42 7.26 17.89 4.69
N GLN A 43 6.61 17.48 5.77
CA GLN A 43 6.71 18.11 7.08
C GLN A 43 8.10 17.93 7.71
N VAL A 44 8.64 16.71 7.70
CA VAL A 44 10.01 16.42 8.16
C VAL A 44 11.04 17.18 7.32
N SER A 45 10.74 17.43 6.05
CA SER A 45 11.56 18.24 5.17
C SER A 45 11.39 19.75 5.39
N ALA A 46 10.55 20.18 6.34
CA ALA A 46 10.22 21.59 6.58
C ALA A 46 9.72 22.34 5.31
N ARG A 47 9.09 21.61 4.37
CA ARG A 47 8.71 22.11 3.04
C ARG A 47 9.87 22.68 2.21
N ASP A 48 11.10 22.29 2.53
CA ASP A 48 12.31 22.69 1.85
C ASP A 48 12.79 21.58 0.90
N LEU A 49 13.16 21.98 -0.33
CA LEU A 49 13.59 21.03 -1.37
C LEU A 49 14.90 20.34 -1.00
N THR A 50 15.85 21.04 -0.40
CA THR A 50 17.13 20.45 -0.01
C THR A 50 16.92 19.40 1.07
N ASN A 51 16.14 19.71 2.10
CA ASN A 51 15.81 18.73 3.14
C ASN A 51 15.06 17.51 2.57
N TYR A 52 14.14 17.72 1.62
CA TYR A 52 13.45 16.63 0.93
C TYR A 52 14.43 15.74 0.16
N LEU A 53 15.38 16.31 -0.57
CA LEU A 53 16.41 15.56 -1.29
C LEU A 53 17.32 14.79 -0.32
N VAL A 54 17.62 15.33 0.87
CA VAL A 54 18.37 14.60 1.91
C VAL A 54 17.56 13.40 2.41
N VAL A 55 16.28 13.57 2.71
CA VAL A 55 15.40 12.47 3.14
C VAL A 55 15.28 11.41 2.05
N LEU A 56 15.08 11.82 0.79
CA LEU A 56 15.00 10.92 -0.36
C LEU A 56 16.32 10.15 -0.55
N ALA A 57 17.47 10.82 -0.44
CA ALA A 57 18.77 10.18 -0.49
C ALA A 57 18.93 9.14 0.64
N GLY A 58 18.52 9.48 1.87
CA GLY A 58 18.50 8.55 2.99
C GLY A 58 17.63 7.32 2.74
N MET A 59 16.42 7.51 2.18
CA MET A 59 15.53 6.43 1.77
C MET A 59 16.17 5.52 0.71
N LEU A 60 16.79 6.11 -0.32
CA LEU A 60 17.47 5.36 -1.38
C LEU A 60 18.65 4.56 -0.85
N VAL A 61 19.44 5.11 0.07
CA VAL A 61 20.55 4.40 0.74
C VAL A 61 20.01 3.23 1.58
N ALA A 62 18.97 3.45 2.38
CA ALA A 62 18.32 2.39 3.15
C ALA A 62 17.76 1.30 2.23
N TYR A 63 17.11 1.69 1.13
CA TYR A 63 16.58 0.76 0.13
C TYR A 63 17.67 -0.08 -0.52
N ALA A 64 18.77 0.56 -0.94
CA ALA A 64 19.92 -0.12 -1.53
C ALA A 64 20.54 -1.11 -0.53
N ALA A 65 20.68 -0.71 0.74
CA ALA A 65 21.16 -1.60 1.80
C ALA A 65 20.26 -2.83 1.96
N ILE A 66 18.93 -2.65 1.99
CA ILE A 66 17.95 -3.75 2.05
C ILE A 66 18.11 -4.68 0.85
N VAL A 67 18.20 -4.14 -0.37
CA VAL A 67 18.38 -4.97 -1.59
C VAL A 67 19.70 -5.75 -1.54
N ILE A 68 20.80 -5.13 -1.09
CA ILE A 68 22.10 -5.79 -0.93
C ILE A 68 22.01 -6.93 0.09
N LEU A 69 21.33 -6.71 1.22
CA LEU A 69 21.12 -7.75 2.24
C LEU A 69 20.28 -8.91 1.69
N LEU A 70 19.18 -8.60 1.00
CA LEU A 70 18.31 -9.61 0.38
C LEU A 70 19.02 -10.39 -0.74
N ARG A 71 19.97 -9.76 -1.43
CA ARG A 71 20.78 -10.41 -2.48
C ARG A 71 21.71 -11.49 -1.94
N ARG A 72 22.04 -11.48 -0.64
CA ARG A 72 22.85 -12.53 -0.02
C ARG A 72 22.13 -13.87 0.03
N THR A 73 20.79 -13.88 0.04
CA THR A 73 19.98 -15.10 0.20
C THR A 73 18.99 -15.32 -0.94
N GLY A 74 18.64 -14.27 -1.70
CA GLY A 74 17.63 -14.30 -2.76
C GLY A 74 18.21 -14.45 -4.16
N ARG A 75 17.36 -14.84 -5.10
CA ARG A 75 17.66 -14.87 -6.54
C ARG A 75 16.66 -14.00 -7.26
N PHE A 76 17.15 -13.02 -8.02
CA PHE A 76 16.29 -12.13 -8.77
C PHE A 76 15.71 -12.83 -10.00
N CYS A 77 14.41 -12.73 -10.20
CA CYS A 77 13.72 -13.23 -11.39
C CYS A 77 13.00 -12.09 -12.12
N ALA A 78 13.65 -11.49 -13.13
CA ALA A 78 13.06 -10.42 -13.93
C ALA A 78 11.78 -10.87 -14.67
N GLY A 79 11.76 -12.13 -15.12
CA GLY A 79 10.60 -12.72 -15.81
C GLY A 79 9.34 -12.83 -14.94
N ALA A 80 9.44 -12.61 -13.62
CA ALA A 80 8.30 -12.58 -12.74
C ALA A 80 7.49 -11.27 -12.85
N PHE A 81 8.02 -10.19 -13.42
CA PHE A 81 7.35 -8.89 -13.44
C PHE A 81 6.02 -8.92 -14.20
N LEU A 82 6.00 -9.38 -15.45
CA LEU A 82 4.76 -9.38 -16.24
C LEU A 82 3.68 -10.30 -15.65
N PRO A 83 3.97 -11.57 -15.26
CA PRO A 83 3.00 -12.42 -14.58
C PRO A 83 2.49 -11.82 -13.26
N MET A 84 3.38 -11.24 -12.45
CA MET A 84 3.01 -10.55 -11.22
C MET A 84 2.07 -9.37 -11.49
N LEU A 85 2.36 -8.58 -12.53
CA LEU A 85 1.56 -7.41 -12.87
C LEU A 85 0.17 -7.83 -13.33
N LEU A 86 0.06 -8.85 -14.19
CA LEU A 86 -1.23 -9.40 -14.63
C LEU A 86 -2.04 -9.97 -13.45
N GLU A 87 -1.39 -10.71 -12.56
CA GLU A 87 -2.00 -11.23 -11.33
C GLU A 87 -2.51 -10.09 -10.43
N SER A 88 -1.69 -9.05 -10.23
CA SER A 88 -2.04 -7.89 -9.41
C SER A 88 -3.20 -7.10 -10.01
N THR A 89 -3.21 -6.92 -11.34
CA THR A 89 -4.32 -6.30 -12.07
C THR A 89 -5.60 -7.11 -11.90
N PHE A 90 -5.52 -8.44 -12.02
CA PHE A 90 -6.70 -9.30 -11.81
C PHE A 90 -7.25 -9.14 -10.39
N TYR A 91 -6.40 -9.20 -9.36
CA TYR A 91 -6.82 -8.98 -7.98
C TYR A 91 -7.41 -7.58 -7.76
N ALA A 92 -6.79 -6.55 -8.32
CA ALA A 92 -7.26 -5.18 -8.22
C ALA A 92 -8.65 -4.99 -8.85
N LEU A 93 -8.87 -5.54 -10.05
CA LEU A 93 -10.15 -5.45 -10.74
C LEU A 93 -11.26 -6.24 -10.04
N VAL A 94 -10.96 -7.45 -9.55
CA VAL A 94 -11.93 -8.26 -8.80
C VAL A 94 -12.32 -7.55 -7.52
N MET A 95 -11.34 -7.12 -6.73
CA MET A 95 -11.57 -6.38 -5.50
C MET A 95 -12.32 -5.06 -5.76
N GLY A 96 -11.85 -4.27 -6.71
CA GLY A 96 -12.47 -3.04 -7.19
C GLY A 96 -13.93 -3.20 -7.55
N SER A 97 -14.24 -4.18 -8.39
CA SER A 97 -15.61 -4.42 -8.86
C SER A 97 -16.53 -4.83 -7.71
N ILE A 98 -16.06 -5.70 -6.80
CA ILE A 98 -16.83 -6.09 -5.61
C ILE A 98 -17.12 -4.87 -4.73
N ILE A 99 -16.12 -4.02 -4.52
CA ILE A 99 -16.26 -2.84 -3.66
C ILE A 99 -17.19 -1.81 -4.30
N VAL A 100 -17.03 -1.49 -5.58
CA VAL A 100 -17.93 -0.59 -6.30
C VAL A 100 -19.36 -1.13 -6.30
N PHE A 101 -19.54 -2.43 -6.48
CA PHE A 101 -20.85 -3.07 -6.39
C PHE A 101 -21.46 -2.91 -4.99
N VAL A 102 -20.72 -3.27 -3.94
CA VAL A 102 -21.18 -3.15 -2.54
C VAL A 102 -21.49 -1.70 -2.20
N ILE A 103 -20.58 -0.77 -2.46
CA ILE A 103 -20.80 0.67 -2.24
C ILE A 103 -22.02 1.14 -3.03
N GLY A 104 -22.18 0.74 -4.30
CA GLY A 104 -23.34 1.09 -5.12
C GLY A 104 -24.68 0.62 -4.53
N GLN A 105 -24.72 -0.58 -3.93
CA GLN A 105 -25.91 -1.07 -3.23
C GLN A 105 -26.18 -0.33 -1.90
N PHE A 106 -25.13 0.18 -1.25
CA PHE A 106 -25.20 0.89 0.03
C PHE A 106 -24.96 2.40 -0.07
N ALA A 107 -24.98 2.98 -1.29
CA ALA A 107 -24.53 4.35 -1.57
C ALA A 107 -25.36 5.42 -0.85
N ARG A 108 -26.59 5.09 -0.44
CA ARG A 108 -27.44 5.95 0.40
C ARG A 108 -26.93 6.12 1.83
N VAL A 109 -25.91 5.36 2.25
CA VAL A 109 -25.42 5.27 3.64
C VAL A 109 -23.94 5.64 3.77
N VAL A 110 -23.19 5.77 2.68
CA VAL A 110 -21.74 6.07 2.71
C VAL A 110 -21.43 7.33 1.89
N PRO A 111 -21.53 8.53 2.47
CA PRO A 111 -21.03 9.74 1.85
C PRO A 111 -19.50 9.74 1.88
N GLY A 112 -18.84 10.19 0.80
CA GLY A 112 -17.50 10.76 0.92
C GLY A 112 -16.33 10.10 0.18
N LEU A 113 -16.54 9.11 -0.69
CA LEU A 113 -15.46 8.60 -1.57
C LEU A 113 -15.28 9.44 -2.86
N SER A 114 -15.43 10.76 -2.75
CA SER A 114 -15.15 11.69 -3.85
C SER A 114 -13.80 12.37 -3.60
N ILE A 115 -12.74 11.89 -4.26
CA ILE A 115 -11.54 12.73 -4.43
C ILE A 115 -11.89 13.70 -5.55
N GLY A 116 -12.31 14.92 -5.18
CA GLY A 116 -12.67 15.94 -6.16
C GLY A 116 -11.52 16.21 -7.14
N GLY A 117 -11.81 16.15 -8.43
CA GLY A 117 -11.06 16.78 -9.52
C GLY A 117 -9.56 16.47 -9.66
N ALA A 118 -9.04 15.40 -9.05
CA ALA A 118 -7.63 15.03 -9.21
C ALA A 118 -7.36 14.63 -10.66
N GLY A 119 -6.33 15.22 -11.29
CA GLY A 119 -5.94 14.84 -12.64
C GLY A 119 -5.48 13.39 -12.69
N ALA A 120 -5.59 12.74 -13.87
CA ALA A 120 -5.19 11.33 -14.04
C ALA A 120 -3.76 11.04 -13.54
N VAL A 121 -2.85 11.99 -13.68
CA VAL A 121 -1.46 11.88 -13.18
C VAL A 121 -1.42 11.87 -11.65
N ASP A 122 -2.22 12.69 -10.98
CA ASP A 122 -2.25 12.74 -9.50
C ASP A 122 -2.82 11.43 -8.93
N VAL A 123 -3.83 10.85 -9.59
CA VAL A 123 -4.36 9.53 -9.24
C VAL A 123 -3.26 8.47 -9.27
N VAL A 124 -2.46 8.43 -10.34
CA VAL A 124 -1.35 7.47 -10.46
C VAL A 124 -0.29 7.70 -9.38
N VAL A 125 0.09 8.95 -9.10
CA VAL A 125 1.11 9.28 -8.10
C VAL A 125 0.65 8.87 -6.70
N ILE A 126 -0.55 9.26 -6.29
CA ILE A 126 -1.08 8.95 -4.95
C ILE A 126 -1.28 7.44 -4.80
N SER A 127 -1.80 6.76 -5.82
CA SER A 127 -2.00 5.30 -5.79
C SER A 127 -0.67 4.54 -5.69
N ALA A 128 0.38 5.00 -6.38
CA ALA A 128 1.71 4.41 -6.27
C ALA A 128 2.29 4.60 -4.85
N GLY A 129 2.05 5.77 -4.25
CA GLY A 129 2.42 6.08 -2.87
C GLY A 129 1.73 5.17 -1.86
N ALA A 130 0.41 5.06 -1.95
CA ALA A 130 -0.41 4.20 -1.11
C ALA A 130 0.03 2.74 -1.22
N GLY A 131 0.09 2.20 -2.44
CA GLY A 131 0.49 0.82 -2.67
C GLY A 131 1.89 0.49 -2.15
N PHE A 132 2.88 1.38 -2.32
CA PHE A 132 4.23 1.14 -1.79
C PHE A 132 4.30 1.29 -0.27
N HIS A 133 3.92 2.45 0.27
CA HIS A 133 4.21 2.76 1.68
C HIS A 133 3.24 2.08 2.63
N GLU A 134 1.95 1.99 2.29
CA GLU A 134 0.97 1.36 3.17
C GLU A 134 1.24 -0.13 3.28
N GLU A 135 1.51 -0.81 2.17
CA GLU A 135 1.81 -2.25 2.22
C GLU A 135 3.16 -2.53 2.91
N LEU A 136 4.13 -1.63 2.80
CA LEU A 136 5.38 -1.71 3.56
C LEU A 136 5.12 -1.60 5.07
N ILE A 137 4.37 -0.59 5.49
CA ILE A 137 4.10 -0.29 6.91
C ILE A 137 3.18 -1.36 7.51
N PHE A 138 2.06 -1.64 6.88
CA PHE A 138 1.04 -2.49 7.47
C PHE A 138 1.30 -3.98 7.26
N ARG A 139 1.92 -4.40 6.16
CA ARG A 139 2.12 -5.85 5.91
C ARG A 139 3.53 -6.30 6.22
N VAL A 140 4.54 -5.60 5.71
CA VAL A 140 5.94 -6.02 5.94
C VAL A 140 6.32 -5.75 7.40
N ILE A 141 6.10 -4.54 7.89
CA ILE A 141 6.52 -4.14 9.24
C ILE A 141 5.52 -4.62 10.29
N LEU A 142 4.26 -4.16 10.24
CA LEU A 142 3.29 -4.44 11.29
C LEU A 142 2.83 -5.90 11.30
N MET A 143 2.25 -6.41 10.21
CA MET A 143 1.78 -7.80 10.16
C MET A 143 2.94 -8.81 10.31
N GLY A 144 4.07 -8.57 9.62
CA GLY A 144 5.27 -9.39 9.77
C GLY A 144 5.82 -9.39 11.21
N GLY A 145 5.91 -8.22 11.84
CA GLY A 145 6.33 -8.07 13.23
C GLY A 145 5.39 -8.73 14.23
N LEU A 146 4.07 -8.54 14.07
CA LEU A 146 3.05 -9.20 14.90
C LEU A 146 3.12 -10.73 14.77
N ALA A 147 3.22 -11.25 13.54
CA ALA A 147 3.33 -12.68 13.32
C ALA A 147 4.61 -13.24 13.98
N TRP A 148 5.74 -12.54 13.86
CA TRP A 148 7.00 -12.93 14.51
C TRP A 148 6.87 -12.94 16.04
N LEU A 149 6.38 -11.87 16.65
CA LEU A 149 6.21 -11.75 18.11
C LEU A 149 5.26 -12.80 18.68
N LEU A 150 4.12 -13.03 18.01
CA LEU A 150 3.07 -13.91 18.52
C LEU A 150 3.35 -15.40 18.27
N THR A 151 4.29 -15.74 17.38
CA THR A 151 4.56 -17.14 17.00
C THR A 151 5.05 -17.96 18.19
N GLY A 152 5.92 -17.41 19.04
CA GLY A 152 6.41 -18.12 20.23
C GLY A 152 5.35 -18.36 21.29
N LEU A 153 4.32 -17.50 21.35
CA LEU A 153 3.27 -17.54 22.38
C LEU A 153 2.07 -18.37 21.97
N THR A 154 1.68 -18.32 20.70
CA THR A 154 0.40 -18.85 20.21
C THR A 154 0.56 -19.96 19.16
N GLY A 155 1.79 -20.18 18.69
CA GLY A 155 2.08 -21.02 17.55
C GLY A 155 1.86 -20.29 16.22
N PRO A 156 2.52 -20.74 15.13
CA PRO A 156 2.62 -19.97 13.88
C PRO A 156 1.26 -19.71 13.22
N LYS A 157 0.34 -20.69 13.22
CA LYS A 157 -0.98 -20.53 12.59
C LYS A 157 -1.82 -19.45 13.28
N ARG A 158 -1.89 -19.49 14.62
CA ARG A 158 -2.67 -18.52 15.41
C ARG A 158 -2.05 -17.13 15.36
N ALA A 159 -0.72 -17.05 15.41
CA ALA A 159 0.02 -15.80 15.26
C ALA A 159 -0.27 -15.11 13.92
N TRP A 160 -0.26 -15.86 12.81
CA TRP A 160 -0.59 -15.31 11.50
C TRP A 160 -2.04 -14.84 11.39
N LEU A 161 -3.01 -15.62 11.90
CA LEU A 161 -4.42 -15.21 11.91
C LEU A 161 -4.62 -13.93 12.74
N ALA A 162 -4.01 -13.87 13.93
CA ALA A 162 -4.04 -12.66 14.75
C ALA A 162 -3.39 -11.47 14.04
N ALA A 163 -2.24 -11.66 13.40
CA ALA A 163 -1.54 -10.60 12.67
C ALA A 163 -2.35 -10.07 11.48
N ILE A 164 -3.03 -10.94 10.71
CA ILE A 164 -3.96 -10.53 9.64
C ILE A 164 -5.05 -9.62 10.22
N VAL A 165 -5.75 -10.08 11.26
CA VAL A 165 -6.87 -9.33 11.83
C VAL A 165 -6.40 -8.00 12.42
N LEU A 166 -5.38 -8.02 13.28
CA LEU A 166 -4.89 -6.83 13.97
C LEU A 166 -4.30 -5.80 13.01
N SER A 167 -3.47 -6.21 12.04
CA SER A 167 -2.93 -5.26 11.06
C SER A 167 -4.00 -4.65 10.16
N SER A 168 -5.07 -5.38 9.86
CA SER A 168 -6.19 -4.88 9.05
C SER A 168 -7.06 -3.88 9.82
N LEU A 169 -7.30 -4.13 11.10
CA LEU A 169 -7.98 -3.18 11.99
C LEU A 169 -7.15 -1.90 12.14
N VAL A 170 -5.85 -2.01 12.41
CA VAL A 170 -4.94 -0.86 12.55
C VAL A 170 -4.86 -0.06 11.24
N PHE A 171 -4.77 -0.74 10.09
CA PHE A 171 -4.84 -0.12 8.76
C PHE A 171 -6.10 0.73 8.59
N SER A 172 -7.26 0.18 8.95
CA SER A 172 -8.52 0.90 8.87
C SER A 172 -8.60 2.07 9.85
N LEU A 173 -8.15 1.89 11.10
CA LEU A 173 -8.14 2.96 12.09
C LEU A 173 -7.22 4.11 11.66
N ALA A 174 -6.07 3.81 11.07
CA ALA A 174 -5.10 4.82 10.64
C ALA A 174 -5.69 5.85 9.66
N HIS A 175 -6.69 5.46 8.86
CA HIS A 175 -7.39 6.36 7.92
C HIS A 175 -8.29 7.40 8.60
N HIS A 176 -8.58 7.23 9.89
CA HIS A 176 -9.35 8.18 10.70
C HIS A 176 -8.48 9.03 11.63
N LEU A 177 -7.16 8.79 11.66
CA LEU A 177 -6.24 9.46 12.55
C LEU A 177 -5.50 10.61 11.86
N GLY A 178 -5.16 11.63 12.65
CA GLY A 178 -4.36 12.78 12.21
C GLY A 178 -5.18 13.88 11.51
N PRO A 179 -4.53 15.00 11.13
CA PRO A 179 -5.21 16.20 10.66
C PRO A 179 -6.04 16.06 9.37
N MET A 180 -5.83 14.99 8.60
CA MET A 180 -6.53 14.69 7.35
C MET A 180 -7.23 13.32 7.38
N GLY A 181 -7.34 12.72 8.58
CA GLY A 181 -8.13 11.51 8.74
C GLY A 181 -9.59 11.78 8.38
N GLU A 182 -10.21 10.90 7.61
CA GLU A 182 -11.62 11.04 7.29
C GLU A 182 -12.45 10.91 8.58
N PRO A 183 -13.53 11.68 8.76
CA PRO A 183 -14.42 11.52 9.90
C PRO A 183 -14.80 10.05 10.07
N PHE A 184 -14.77 9.57 11.31
CA PHE A 184 -15.06 8.16 11.56
C PHE A 184 -16.47 7.82 11.06
N ALA A 185 -16.53 6.92 10.10
CA ALA A 185 -17.75 6.35 9.57
C ALA A 185 -17.64 4.82 9.67
N PHE A 186 -18.58 4.19 10.38
CA PHE A 186 -18.52 2.75 10.62
C PHE A 186 -18.45 1.93 9.31
N ALA A 187 -19.17 2.37 8.27
CA ALA A 187 -19.13 1.73 6.97
C ALA A 187 -17.73 1.81 6.32
N ALA A 188 -17.08 2.98 6.36
CA ALA A 188 -15.72 3.16 5.85
C ALA A 188 -14.71 2.32 6.65
N PHE A 189 -14.87 2.26 7.98
CA PHE A 189 -14.06 1.43 8.85
C PHE A 189 -14.18 -0.07 8.52
N VAL A 190 -15.40 -0.60 8.40
CA VAL A 190 -15.63 -2.01 8.05
C VAL A 190 -15.07 -2.31 6.66
N TYR A 191 -15.35 -1.45 5.69
CA TYR A 191 -14.83 -1.57 4.32
C TYR A 191 -13.30 -1.62 4.29
N ARG A 192 -12.61 -0.66 4.94
CA ARG A 192 -11.15 -0.61 4.98
C ARG A 192 -10.55 -1.78 5.77
N THR A 193 -11.25 -2.27 6.79
CA THR A 193 -10.84 -3.49 7.50
C THR A 193 -10.87 -4.70 6.57
N LEU A 194 -11.94 -4.87 5.78
CA LEU A 194 -12.04 -5.96 4.80
C LEU A 194 -10.99 -5.83 3.69
N ALA A 195 -10.75 -4.61 3.20
CA ALA A 195 -9.66 -4.34 2.26
C ALA A 195 -8.29 -4.69 2.85
N GLY A 196 -8.04 -4.31 4.10
CA GLY A 196 -6.84 -4.68 4.85
C GLY A 196 -6.66 -6.18 4.96
N VAL A 197 -7.74 -6.94 5.24
CA VAL A 197 -7.70 -8.41 5.31
C VAL A 197 -7.35 -9.00 3.95
N PHE A 198 -7.94 -8.48 2.87
CA PHE A 198 -7.62 -8.91 1.52
C PHE A 198 -6.14 -8.69 1.19
N PHE A 199 -5.61 -7.48 1.40
CA PHE A 199 -4.20 -7.19 1.16
C PHE A 199 -3.25 -8.01 2.04
N ALA A 200 -3.63 -8.25 3.30
CA ALA A 200 -2.88 -9.14 4.21
C ALA A 200 -2.82 -10.58 3.69
N ILE A 201 -3.92 -11.10 3.12
CA ILE A 201 -3.95 -12.43 2.49
C ILE A 201 -3.07 -12.45 1.23
N VAL A 202 -3.19 -11.45 0.35
CA VAL A 202 -2.36 -11.32 -0.86
C VAL A 202 -0.88 -11.28 -0.48
N TYR A 203 -0.50 -10.47 0.51
CA TYR A 203 0.86 -10.40 1.03
C TYR A 203 1.34 -11.76 1.57
N HIS A 204 0.50 -12.44 2.37
CA HIS A 204 0.87 -13.72 2.97
C HIS A 204 1.10 -14.82 1.91
N VAL A 205 0.27 -14.85 0.88
CA VAL A 205 0.30 -15.91 -0.14
C VAL A 205 1.30 -15.60 -1.27
N ARG A 206 1.39 -14.33 -1.69
CA ARG A 206 2.10 -13.93 -2.93
C ARG A 206 3.29 -13.02 -2.70
N GLY A 207 3.37 -12.35 -1.55
CA GLY A 207 4.50 -11.50 -1.17
C GLY A 207 4.24 -10.01 -1.39
N PHE A 208 5.25 -9.20 -1.07
CA PHE A 208 5.12 -7.75 -0.96
C PHE A 208 4.81 -7.07 -2.31
N ALA A 209 5.52 -7.43 -3.39
CA ALA A 209 5.31 -6.76 -4.67
C ALA A 209 3.88 -6.96 -5.21
N VAL A 210 3.31 -8.16 -5.09
CA VAL A 210 1.94 -8.42 -5.55
C VAL A 210 0.94 -7.62 -4.71
N ALA A 211 1.10 -7.57 -3.38
CA ALA A 211 0.21 -6.78 -2.52
C ALA A 211 0.27 -5.28 -2.87
N ALA A 212 1.48 -4.72 -3.00
CA ALA A 212 1.69 -3.31 -3.31
C ALA A 212 1.15 -2.90 -4.69
N TRP A 213 1.41 -3.71 -5.73
CA TRP A 213 0.86 -3.46 -7.06
C TRP A 213 -0.65 -3.65 -7.11
N THR A 214 -1.20 -4.64 -6.40
CA THR A 214 -2.65 -4.84 -6.31
C THR A 214 -3.31 -3.62 -5.68
N HIS A 215 -2.75 -3.09 -4.59
CA HIS A 215 -3.27 -1.90 -3.92
C HIS A 215 -3.17 -0.66 -4.82
N ALA A 216 -2.01 -0.39 -5.42
CA ALA A 216 -1.85 0.75 -6.33
C ALA A 216 -2.82 0.69 -7.53
N LEU A 217 -2.98 -0.48 -8.16
CA LEU A 217 -3.89 -0.63 -9.29
C LEU A 217 -5.36 -0.55 -8.88
N TYR A 218 -5.68 -1.04 -7.68
CA TYR A 218 -7.00 -0.92 -7.08
C TYR A 218 -7.38 0.56 -6.88
N ASP A 219 -6.48 1.37 -6.32
CA ASP A 219 -6.70 2.79 -6.13
C ASP A 219 -6.85 3.52 -7.46
N VAL A 220 -5.98 3.23 -8.45
CA VAL A 220 -6.13 3.81 -9.80
C VAL A 220 -7.51 3.50 -10.37
N TYR A 221 -7.98 2.26 -10.26
CA TYR A 221 -9.28 1.85 -10.77
C TYR A 221 -10.43 2.59 -10.07
N VAL A 222 -10.48 2.57 -8.74
CA VAL A 222 -11.59 3.18 -7.98
C VAL A 222 -11.59 4.70 -8.07
N LEU A 223 -10.42 5.34 -7.98
CA LEU A 223 -10.31 6.80 -8.04
C LEU A 223 -10.60 7.34 -9.44
N SER A 224 -10.23 6.61 -10.50
CA SER A 224 -10.57 7.01 -11.87
C SER A 224 -12.07 6.93 -12.15
N LEU A 225 -12.80 6.02 -11.50
CA LEU A 225 -14.26 5.94 -11.60
C LEU A 225 -14.98 7.01 -10.77
N SER A 226 -14.34 7.50 -9.71
CA SER A 226 -14.93 8.46 -8.77
C SER A 226 -14.71 9.93 -9.19
N GLY A 227 -13.81 10.17 -10.14
CA GLY A 227 -13.48 11.50 -10.69
C GLY A 227 -14.11 11.80 -12.05
N GLY A 228 -14.94 10.90 -12.59
CA GLY A 228 -15.69 11.07 -13.84
C GLY A 228 -17.12 11.54 -13.62
#